data_AF-A0A1B1S6S7-F1
#
_entry.id   AF-A0A1B1S6S7-F1
#
_cell.length_a   1.000
_cell.length_b   1.000
_cell.length_c   1.000
_cell.angle_alpha   90.00
_cell.angle_beta   90.00
_cell.angle_gamma   90.00
#
_symmetry.space_group_name_H-M   'P 1'
#
loop_
_entity.id
_entity.type
_entity.pdbx_description
1 polymer ?
#
loop_
_entity_poly.entity_id
_entity_poly.type
_entity_poly.pdbx_seq_one_letter_code
_entity_poly.pdbx_strand_id
1 'polypeptide(L)'
;MPSLKEKVPTKLTMKQKEALRKEKKEPETDLNGNVIVPRYECVTSHTARRTGITNMYLSHKYTILQMMHVSGHKTQKTFMDYIKLSSEEIADEIAAMSKKESDMW
;
A
#
# COMPACT_ATOMS: atom_id res chain seq x y z
N MET A 1 -11.35 3.25 -11.39
CA MET A 1 -10.04 2.78 -10.92
C MET A 1 -8.98 3.29 -11.89
N PRO A 2 -7.93 4.00 -11.43
CA PRO A 2 -6.83 4.46 -12.30
C PRO A 2 -6.17 3.28 -13.01
N SER A 3 -5.74 3.47 -14.26
CA SER A 3 -5.12 2.39 -15.04
C SER A 3 -3.70 2.12 -14.55
N LEU A 4 -3.27 0.85 -14.54
CA LEU A 4 -1.87 0.52 -14.24
C LEU A 4 -0.88 1.09 -15.27
N LYS A 5 -1.35 1.40 -16.48
CA LYS A 5 -0.56 2.04 -17.54
C LYS A 5 -0.38 3.54 -17.34
N GLU A 6 -1.14 4.15 -16.43
CA GLU A 6 -1.05 5.57 -16.12
C GLU A 6 0.31 5.91 -15.51
N LYS A 7 0.94 7.00 -15.96
CA LYS A 7 2.24 7.44 -15.44
C LYS A 7 2.04 8.23 -14.16
N VAL A 8 2.81 7.90 -13.14
CA VAL A 8 2.76 8.53 -11.82
C VAL A 8 4.12 9.15 -11.47
N PRO A 9 4.13 10.28 -10.74
CA PRO A 9 5.37 10.88 -10.28
C PRO A 9 6.04 9.96 -9.24
N THR A 10 7.35 9.79 -9.37
CA THR A 10 8.16 8.97 -8.47
C THR A 10 9.57 9.53 -8.30
N LYS A 11 10.27 9.05 -7.27
CA LYS A 11 11.70 9.33 -7.06
C LYS A 11 12.51 8.10 -7.42
N LEU A 12 13.45 8.27 -8.34
CA LEU A 12 14.38 7.21 -8.72
C LEU A 12 15.32 6.85 -7.57
N THR A 13 15.48 5.56 -7.34
CA THR A 13 16.51 5.01 -6.44
C THR A 13 17.90 5.26 -7.02
N MET A 14 18.94 5.22 -6.16
CA MET A 14 20.33 5.38 -6.60
C MET A 14 20.72 4.37 -7.69
N LYS A 15 20.27 3.11 -7.54
CA LYS A 15 20.49 2.05 -8.52
C LYS A 15 19.84 2.33 -9.88
N GLN A 16 18.61 2.88 -9.88
CA GLN A 16 17.93 3.27 -11.12
C GLN A 16 18.63 4.45 -11.80
N LYS A 17 19.08 5.45 -11.03
CA LYS A 17 19.87 6.58 -11.56
C LYS A 17 21.18 6.12 -12.18
N GLU A 18 21.88 5.19 -11.54
CA GLU A 18 23.12 4.60 -12.06
C GLU A 18 22.90 3.81 -13.35
N ALA A 19 21.81 3.03 -13.43
CA ALA A 19 21.43 2.29 -14.63
C ALA A 19 21.15 3.24 -15.81
N LEU A 20 20.36 4.30 -15.58
CA LEU A 20 20.08 5.33 -16.59
C LEU A 20 21.35 6.03 -17.07
N ARG A 21 22.27 6.36 -16.15
CA ARG A 21 23.57 6.96 -16.49
C ARG A 21 24.42 6.02 -17.36
N LYS A 22 24.44 4.73 -17.04
CA LYS A 22 25.16 3.71 -17.81
C LYS A 22 24.58 3.54 -19.22
N GLU A 23 23.27 3.62 -19.35
CA GLU A 23 22.54 3.54 -20.62
C GLU A 23 22.47 4.88 -21.38
N LYS A 24 22.98 5.98 -20.81
CA LYS A 24 22.86 7.35 -21.34
C LYS A 24 21.42 7.75 -21.66
N LYS A 25 20.45 7.31 -20.84
CA LYS A 25 19.03 7.66 -20.99
C LYS A 25 18.64 8.71 -19.96
N GLU A 26 17.93 9.74 -20.42
CA GLU A 26 17.29 10.71 -19.54
C GLU A 26 15.94 10.17 -19.06
N PRO A 27 15.57 10.36 -17.79
CA PRO A 27 14.27 9.97 -17.28
C PRO A 27 13.17 10.88 -17.86
N GLU A 28 12.00 10.31 -18.11
CA GLU A 28 10.83 11.10 -18.49
C GLU A 28 10.35 11.94 -17.30
N THR A 29 10.04 13.21 -17.53
CA THR A 29 9.59 14.14 -16.50
C THR A 29 8.26 14.80 -16.84
N ASP A 30 7.49 15.16 -15.82
CA ASP A 30 6.30 16.02 -15.97
C ASP A 30 6.70 17.50 -16.18
N LEU A 31 5.68 18.35 -16.34
CA LEU A 31 5.84 19.81 -16.49
C LEU A 31 6.49 20.49 -15.26
N ASN A 32 6.48 19.81 -14.12
CA ASN A 32 7.03 20.29 -12.85
C ASN A 32 8.44 19.73 -12.59
N GLY A 33 9.02 18.96 -13.52
CA GLY A 33 10.32 18.32 -13.40
C GLY A 33 10.35 17.06 -12.52
N ASN A 34 9.20 16.50 -12.12
CA ASN A 34 9.14 15.22 -11.43
C ASN A 34 9.32 14.08 -12.42
N VAL A 35 10.13 13.08 -12.05
CA VAL A 35 10.27 11.86 -12.86
C VAL A 35 8.95 11.09 -12.84
N ILE A 36 8.47 10.69 -14.01
CA ILE A 36 7.24 9.90 -14.16
C ILE A 36 7.53 8.50 -14.68
N VAL A 37 6.87 7.50 -14.11
CA VAL A 37 6.94 6.11 -14.55
C VAL A 37 5.56 5.48 -14.58
N PRO A 38 5.30 4.47 -15.42
CA PRO A 38 4.05 3.73 -15.38
C PRO A 38 3.78 3.14 -13.99
N ARG A 39 2.53 3.21 -13.51
CA ARG A 39 2.16 2.80 -12.14
C ARG A 39 2.52 1.35 -11.84
N TYR A 40 2.43 0.44 -12.82
CA TYR A 40 2.83 -0.96 -12.63
C TYR A 40 4.32 -1.10 -12.25
N GLU A 41 5.20 -0.18 -12.65
CA GLU A 41 6.63 -0.23 -12.29
C GLU A 41 6.90 0.15 -10.83
N CYS A 42 5.97 0.87 -10.21
CA CYS A 42 6.02 1.20 -8.78
C CYS A 42 5.52 0.06 -7.89
N VAL A 43 4.90 -0.98 -8.46
CA VAL A 43 4.36 -2.11 -7.70
C VAL A 43 5.46 -3.15 -7.49
N THR A 44 5.71 -3.49 -6.23
CA THR A 44 6.70 -4.50 -5.84
C THR A 44 6.06 -5.57 -4.96
N SER A 45 6.79 -6.65 -4.68
CA SER A 45 6.36 -7.67 -3.72
C SER A 45 6.06 -7.08 -2.33
N HIS A 46 6.74 -6.00 -1.93
CA HIS A 46 6.44 -5.32 -0.69
C HIS A 46 5.06 -4.66 -0.71
N THR A 47 4.69 -4.01 -1.82
CA THR A 47 3.35 -3.45 -2.03
C THR A 47 2.29 -4.55 -1.94
N ALA A 48 2.50 -5.67 -2.64
CA ALA A 48 1.58 -6.81 -2.60
C ALA A 48 1.40 -7.37 -1.18
N ARG A 49 2.49 -7.53 -0.42
CA ARG A 49 2.43 -7.99 0.97
C ARG A 49 1.61 -7.05 1.86
N ARG A 50 1.81 -5.74 1.70
CA ARG A 50 1.05 -4.72 2.45
C ARG A 50 -0.45 -4.74 2.12
N THR A 51 -0.78 -4.86 0.83
CA THR A 51 -2.17 -5.01 0.37
C THR A 51 -2.80 -6.29 0.95
N GLY A 52 -2.09 -7.42 0.90
CA GLY A 52 -2.58 -8.68 1.44
C GLY A 52 -2.87 -8.62 2.94
N ILE A 53 -1.99 -7.99 3.72
CA ILE A 53 -2.18 -7.80 5.17
C ILE A 53 -3.37 -6.88 5.46
N THR A 54 -3.52 -5.79 4.71
CA THR A 54 -4.64 -4.85 4.89
C THR A 54 -5.98 -5.52 4.58
N ASN A 55 -6.06 -6.29 3.48
CA ASN A 55 -7.27 -7.04 3.14
C ASN A 55 -7.59 -8.15 4.17
N MET A 56 -6.56 -8.79 4.73
CA MET A 56 -6.74 -9.77 5.80
C MET A 56 -7.32 -9.12 7.06
N TYR A 57 -6.84 -7.93 7.42
CA TYR A 57 -7.37 -7.13 8.52
C TYR A 57 -8.83 -6.76 8.30
N LEU A 58 -9.16 -6.22 7.12
CA LEU A 58 -10.51 -5.85 6.71
C LEU A 58 -11.47 -7.05 6.57
N SER A 59 -10.96 -8.28 6.49
CA SER A 59 -11.82 -9.46 6.45
C SER A 59 -12.49 -9.75 7.80
N HIS A 60 -11.92 -9.24 8.90
CA HIS A 60 -12.33 -9.51 10.29
C HIS A 60 -12.43 -11.02 10.65
N LYS A 61 -11.81 -11.90 9.84
CA LYS A 61 -11.85 -13.37 10.04
C LYS A 61 -10.78 -13.90 10.98
N TYR A 62 -9.75 -13.11 11.23
CA TYR A 62 -8.54 -13.54 11.93
C TYR A 62 -8.19 -12.59 13.06
N THR A 63 -7.63 -13.12 14.14
CA THR A 63 -7.06 -12.29 15.20
C THR A 63 -5.75 -11.65 14.73
N ILE A 64 -5.36 -10.54 15.36
CA ILE A 64 -4.07 -9.87 15.08
C ILE A 64 -2.90 -10.85 15.20
N LEU A 65 -2.93 -11.74 16.21
CA LEU A 65 -1.88 -12.74 16.42
C LEU A 65 -1.76 -13.73 15.24
N GLN A 66 -2.89 -14.21 14.71
CA GLN A 66 -2.91 -15.10 13.55
C GLN A 66 -2.37 -14.39 12.30
N MET A 67 -2.82 -13.15 12.06
CA MET A 67 -2.35 -12.35 10.92
C MET A 67 -0.85 -12.06 11.03
N MET A 68 -0.34 -11.76 12.22
CA MET A 68 1.09 -11.55 12.48
C MET A 68 1.89 -12.81 12.19
N HIS A 69 1.39 -13.98 12.61
CA HIS A 69 2.05 -15.27 12.36
C HIS A 69 2.16 -15.56 10.86
N VAL A 70 1.05 -15.44 10.12
CA VAL A 70 1.01 -15.66 8.67
C VAL A 70 1.90 -14.65 7.92
N SER A 71 1.88 -13.39 8.36
CA SER A 71 2.66 -12.34 7.70
C SER A 71 4.12 -12.28 8.13
N GLY A 72 4.55 -13.04 9.15
CA GLY A 72 5.93 -13.06 9.64
C GLY A 72 6.34 -11.84 10.47
N HIS A 73 5.38 -11.17 11.14
CA HIS A 73 5.67 -10.03 12.01
C HIS A 73 5.89 -10.47 13.45
N LYS A 74 6.98 -10.00 14.07
CA LYS A 74 7.33 -10.32 15.46
C LYS A 74 6.62 -9.44 16.49
N THR A 75 6.38 -8.18 16.14
CA THR A 75 5.76 -7.20 17.04
C THR A 75 4.51 -6.62 16.41
N GLN A 76 3.52 -6.30 17.26
CA GLN A 76 2.28 -5.70 16.81
C GLN A 76 2.51 -4.31 16.20
N LYS A 77 3.44 -3.53 16.75
CA LYS A 77 3.81 -2.22 16.20
C LYS A 77 4.20 -2.31 14.72
N THR A 78 5.14 -3.21 14.40
CA THR A 78 5.57 -3.38 13.01
C THR A 78 4.46 -3.94 12.13
N PHE A 79 3.57 -4.77 12.66
CA PHE A 79 2.40 -5.25 11.92
C PHE A 79 1.41 -4.12 11.59
N MET A 80 1.10 -3.26 12.55
CA MET A 80 0.21 -2.11 12.33
C MET A 80 0.77 -1.16 11.29
N ASP A 81 2.09 -0.98 11.22
CA ASP A 81 2.73 -0.19 10.17
C ASP A 81 2.44 -0.71 8.75
N TYR A 82 2.08 -1.99 8.58
CA TYR A 82 1.72 -2.62 7.30
C TYR A 82 0.28 -2.37 6.87
N ILE A 83 -0.63 -2.20 7.82
CA ILE A 83 -2.04 -1.89 7.56
C ILE A 83 -2.12 -0.45 7.04
N LYS A 84 -2.67 -0.27 5.84
CA LYS A 84 -2.93 1.06 5.26
C LYS A 84 -4.43 1.24 5.08
N LEU A 85 -5.06 1.85 6.08
CA LEU A 85 -6.44 2.30 6.01
C LEU A 85 -6.47 3.83 5.89
N SER A 86 -7.39 4.31 5.07
CA SER A 86 -7.79 5.71 5.02
C SER A 86 -8.67 6.07 6.21
N SER A 87 -8.76 7.37 6.52
CA SER A 87 -9.66 7.85 7.58
C SER A 87 -11.13 7.56 7.27
N GLU A 88 -11.51 7.53 5.99
CA GLU A 88 -12.86 7.17 5.54
C GLU A 88 -13.16 5.70 5.84
N GLU A 89 -12.24 4.78 5.49
CA GLU A 89 -12.40 3.35 5.78
C GLU A 89 -12.52 3.08 7.29
N ILE A 90 -11.78 3.83 8.12
CA ILE A 90 -11.89 3.74 9.59
C ILE A 90 -13.26 4.23 10.07
N ALA A 91 -13.76 5.33 9.51
CA ALA A 91 -15.07 5.88 9.86
C ALA A 91 -16.21 4.91 9.49
N ASP A 92 -16.13 4.30 8.32
CA ASP A 92 -17.09 3.28 7.85
C ASP A 92 -17.09 2.05 8.78
N GLU A 93 -15.91 1.61 9.25
CA GLU A 93 -15.77 0.51 10.21
C GLU A 93 -16.46 0.85 11.55
N ILE A 94 -16.23 2.04 12.09
CA ILE A 94 -16.86 2.50 13.32
C ILE A 94 -18.39 2.55 13.16
N ALA A 95 -18.88 3.12 12.06
CA ALA A 95 -20.31 3.21 11.78
C ALA A 95 -20.97 1.82 11.67
N ALA A 96 -20.30 0.87 11.01
CA ALA A 96 -20.79 -0.50 10.86
C ALA A 96 -20.87 -1.23 12.22
N MET A 97 -19.87 -1.04 13.10
CA MET A 97 -19.89 -1.62 14.45
C MET A 97 -21.03 -1.03 15.30
N SER A 98 -21.21 0.29 15.29
CA SER A 98 -22.28 0.95 16.06
C SER A 98 -23.68 0.53 15.60
N LYS A 99 -23.89 0.32 14.28
CA LYS A 99 -25.17 -0.18 13.77
C LYS A 99 -25.44 -1.61 14.23
N LYS A 100 -24.43 -2.47 14.19
CA LYS A 100 -24.54 -3.88 14.61
C LYS A 100 -24.86 -4.02 16.09
N GLU A 101 -24.35 -3.11 16.92
CA GLU A 101 -24.69 -3.02 18.35
C GLU A 101 -26.13 -2.57 18.56
N SER A 102 -26.61 -1.59 17.80
CA SER A 102 -28.00 -1.14 17.84
C SER A 102 -29.00 -2.21 17.40
N ASP A 103 -28.65 -3.05 16.43
CA ASP A 103 -29.52 -4.14 15.94
C ASP A 103 -29.52 -5.37 16.89
N MET A 104 -28.62 -5.39 17.88
CA MET A 104 -28.48 -6.48 18.85
C MET A 104 -29.27 -6.26 20.15
N TRP A 105 -29.81 -5.06 20.36
CA TRP A 105 -30.63 -4.65 21.50
C TRP A 105 -32.07 -4.39 21.06
#